data_AF-A0A355S4W1-F1
#
_entry.id   AF-A0A355S4W1-F1
#
_cell.length_a   1.000
_cell.length_b   1.000
_cell.length_c   1.000
_cell.angle_alpha   90.00
_cell.angle_beta   90.00
_cell.angle_gamma   90.00
#
_symmetry.space_group_name_H-M   'P 1'
#
loop_
_entity.id
_entity.type
_entity.pdbx_description
1 polymer ?
#
loop_
_entity_poly.entity_id
_entity_poly.type
_entity_poly.pdbx_seq_one_letter_code
_entity_poly.pdbx_strand_id
1 'polypeptide(L)'
;WEFMKFLYSTESMAAWTIGTGYVPPKKGVAEAENGLKGFLKENKLMTPAIEQMDSVRSWASFPGDAGLVAEQKLLDMREQILNGSVSAEEAMKKTQNEINELLK
;
A
#
# COMPACT_ATOMS: atom_id res chain seq x y z
N TRP A 1 23.37 10.45 1.30
CA TRP A 1 22.83 9.08 1.52
C TRP A 1 22.91 8.63 2.97
N GLU A 2 23.84 9.13 3.80
CA GLU A 2 23.99 8.65 5.19
C GLU A 2 22.71 8.74 6.03
N PHE A 3 22.00 9.87 5.95
CA PHE A 3 20.72 10.03 6.63
C PHE A 3 19.68 8.98 6.22
N MET A 4 19.56 8.70 4.92
CA MET A 4 18.64 7.67 4.44
C MET A 4 19.06 6.26 4.91
N LYS A 5 20.37 5.95 4.96
CA LYS A 5 20.84 4.68 5.55
C LYS A 5 20.48 4.57 7.03
N PHE A 6 20.61 5.66 7.77
CA PHE A 6 20.21 5.74 9.16
C PHE A 6 18.70 5.52 9.35
N LEU A 7 17.86 6.18 8.52
CA LEU A 7 16.40 5.98 8.57
C LEU A 7 16.02 4.52 8.28
N TYR A 8 16.73 3.83 7.38
CA TYR A 8 16.54 2.42 7.07
C TYR A 8 17.35 1.45 7.94
N SER A 9 17.97 1.92 9.03
CA SER A 9 18.49 1.02 10.07
C SER A 9 17.35 0.23 10.70
N THR A 10 17.68 -0.90 11.34
CA THR A 10 16.66 -1.77 11.93
C THR A 10 15.92 -1.06 13.07
N GLU A 11 16.67 -0.35 13.90
CA GLU A 11 16.18 0.40 15.04
C GLU A 11 15.28 1.57 14.62
N SER A 12 15.69 2.34 13.61
CA SER A 12 14.88 3.44 13.08
C SER A 12 13.56 2.95 12.47
N MET A 13 13.60 1.85 11.72
CA MET A 13 12.40 1.24 11.13
C MET A 13 11.49 0.64 12.20
N ALA A 14 12.06 0.03 13.25
CA ALA A 14 11.30 -0.46 14.39
C ALA A 14 10.63 0.69 15.16
N ALA A 15 11.36 1.76 15.45
CA ALA A 15 10.82 2.95 16.11
C ALA A 15 9.67 3.59 15.30
N TRP A 16 9.84 3.72 13.99
CA TRP A 16 8.80 4.22 13.11
C TRP A 16 7.56 3.32 13.11
N THR A 17 7.76 2.01 13.00
CA THR A 17 6.69 1.01 13.04
C THR A 17 5.89 1.10 14.34
N ILE A 18 6.58 1.11 15.49
CA ILE A 18 5.96 1.18 16.82
C ILE A 18 5.20 2.51 16.99
N GLY A 19 5.78 3.62 16.54
CA GLY A 19 5.20 4.95 16.70
C GLY A 19 4.02 5.25 15.78
N THR A 20 3.85 4.51 14.69
CA THR A 20 2.86 4.83 13.64
C THR A 20 1.87 3.71 13.32
N GLY A 21 2.22 2.45 13.61
CA GLY A 21 1.47 1.27 13.19
C GLY A 21 1.73 0.84 11.74
N TYR A 22 2.55 1.57 10.97
CA TYR A 22 2.97 1.10 9.65
C TYR A 22 3.85 -0.15 9.75
N VAL A 23 3.76 -1.02 8.74
CA VAL A 23 4.63 -2.20 8.61
C VAL A 23 6.00 -1.81 8.03
N PRO A 24 7.11 -2.39 8.50
CA PRO A 24 8.44 -2.02 8.03
C PRO A 24 8.65 -2.51 6.59
N PRO A 25 9.06 -1.63 5.65
CA PRO A 25 9.30 -2.01 4.25
C PRO A 25 10.62 -2.79 4.05
N LYS A 26 11.37 -3.02 5.13
CA LYS A 26 12.68 -3.70 5.13
C LYS A 26 12.55 -5.08 5.77
N LYS A 27 13.00 -6.12 5.04
CA LYS A 27 13.07 -7.49 5.55
C LYS A 27 13.97 -7.59 6.79
N GLY A 28 13.63 -8.49 7.71
CA GLY A 28 14.44 -8.76 8.90
C GLY A 28 14.14 -7.86 10.11
N VAL A 29 13.38 -6.78 9.94
CA VAL A 29 13.03 -5.88 11.06
C VAL A 29 12.06 -6.55 12.04
N ALA A 30 11.16 -7.41 11.54
CA ALA A 30 10.20 -8.13 12.36
C ALA A 30 10.86 -9.17 13.28
N GLU A 31 11.91 -9.83 12.79
CA GLU A 31 12.58 -10.96 13.44
C GLU A 31 13.77 -10.55 14.31
N ALA A 32 14.30 -9.34 14.12
CA ALA A 32 15.48 -8.86 14.82
C ALA A 32 15.20 -8.56 16.31
N GLU A 33 16.15 -8.93 17.18
CA GLU A 33 16.08 -8.65 18.63
C GLU A 33 16.09 -7.15 18.94
N ASN A 34 16.89 -6.36 18.19
CA ASN A 34 16.89 -4.89 18.21
C ASN A 34 15.82 -4.28 17.29
N GLY A 35 14.93 -5.11 16.73
CA GLY A 35 13.81 -4.70 15.89
C GLY A 35 12.49 -4.90 16.61
N LEU A 36 11.53 -5.55 15.95
CA LEU A 36 10.16 -5.71 16.45
C LEU A 36 9.92 -7.04 17.17
N LYS A 37 10.91 -7.93 17.29
CA LYS A 37 10.70 -9.28 17.85
C LYS A 37 10.09 -9.26 19.24
N GLY A 38 10.55 -8.37 20.12
CA GLY A 38 9.95 -8.18 21.45
C GLY A 38 8.55 -7.57 21.35
N PHE A 39 8.42 -6.49 20.59
CA PHE A 39 7.16 -5.77 20.40
C PHE A 39 6.02 -6.67 19.89
N LEU A 40 6.29 -7.54 18.90
CA LEU A 40 5.28 -8.43 18.30
C LEU A 40 4.80 -9.54 19.25
N LYS A 41 5.59 -9.91 20.27
CA LYS A 41 5.13 -10.86 21.31
C LYS A 41 4.00 -10.24 22.16
N GLU A 42 4.10 -8.95 22.42
CA GLU A 42 3.14 -8.18 23.22
C GLU A 42 1.99 -7.64 22.35
N ASN A 43 2.27 -7.27 21.10
CA ASN A 43 1.35 -6.60 20.19
C ASN A 43 0.90 -7.53 19.06
N LYS A 44 0.26 -8.63 19.45
CA LYS A 44 -0.13 -9.72 18.53
C LYS A 44 -1.07 -9.30 17.39
N LEU A 45 -1.81 -8.20 17.55
CA LEU A 45 -2.68 -7.66 16.50
C LEU A 45 -1.91 -7.18 15.26
N MET A 46 -0.60 -6.91 15.41
CA MET A 46 0.23 -6.49 14.29
C MET A 46 0.77 -7.66 13.47
N THR A 47 0.78 -8.88 14.02
CA THR A 47 1.32 -10.07 13.36
C THR A 47 0.66 -10.33 11.99
N PRO A 48 -0.68 -10.30 11.83
CA PRO A 48 -1.28 -10.52 10.52
C PRO A 48 -0.87 -9.50 9.45
N ALA A 49 -0.68 -8.24 9.84
CA ALA A 49 -0.23 -7.20 8.91
C ALA A 49 1.21 -7.44 8.43
N ILE A 50 2.09 -7.92 9.33
CA ILE A 50 3.47 -8.29 9.00
C ILE A 50 3.50 -9.53 8.10
N GLU A 51 2.72 -10.56 8.42
CA GLU A 51 2.65 -11.81 7.63
C GLU A 51 2.08 -11.58 6.23
N GLN A 52 1.17 -10.61 6.06
CA GLN A 52 0.63 -10.25 4.75
C GLN A 52 1.65 -9.61 3.81
N MET A 53 2.79 -9.13 4.30
CA MET A 53 3.83 -8.49 3.48
C MET A 53 4.41 -9.41 2.40
N ASP A 54 4.35 -10.74 2.58
CA ASP A 54 4.78 -11.68 1.53
C ASP A 54 3.75 -11.84 0.40
N SER A 55 2.51 -11.42 0.63
CA SER A 55 1.41 -11.52 -0.32
C SER A 55 1.14 -10.23 -1.09
N VAL A 56 1.72 -9.10 -0.68
CA VAL A 56 1.52 -7.82 -1.37
C VAL A 56 2.08 -7.89 -2.80
N ARG A 57 1.48 -7.08 -3.68
CA ARG A 57 1.90 -6.93 -5.08
C ARG A 57 2.19 -5.45 -5.33
N SER A 58 3.08 -5.19 -6.26
CA SER A 58 3.34 -3.81 -6.70
C SER A 58 2.05 -3.17 -7.16
N TRP A 59 1.80 -1.95 -6.69
CA TRP A 59 0.69 -1.14 -7.17
C TRP A 59 0.86 -0.90 -8.67
N ALA A 60 -0.22 -1.08 -9.44
CA ALA A 60 -0.21 -0.79 -10.86
C ALA A 60 -0.16 0.74 -11.06
N SER A 61 0.99 1.25 -11.48
CA SER A 61 1.14 2.66 -11.84
C SER A 61 0.67 2.89 -13.27
N PHE A 62 -0.03 3.99 -13.50
CA PHE A 62 -0.37 4.46 -14.84
C PHE A 62 0.75 5.36 -15.38
N PRO A 63 1.20 5.16 -16.63
CA PRO A 63 2.30 5.94 -17.19
C PRO A 63 1.88 7.39 -17.50
N GLY A 64 2.88 8.27 -17.64
CA GLY A 64 2.68 9.67 -18.04
C GLY A 64 2.10 10.56 -16.92
N ASP A 65 1.69 11.76 -17.31
CA ASP A 65 1.26 12.81 -16.37
C ASP A 65 -0.17 12.62 -15.85
N ALA A 66 -0.92 11.67 -16.44
CA ALA A 66 -2.33 11.43 -16.13
C ALA A 66 -2.58 10.40 -15.02
N GLY A 67 -1.52 9.90 -14.34
CA GLY A 67 -1.65 8.80 -13.38
C GLY A 67 -2.62 9.07 -12.23
N LEU A 68 -2.61 10.28 -11.67
CA LEU A 68 -3.55 10.69 -10.61
C LEU A 68 -5.00 10.76 -11.11
N VAL A 69 -5.21 11.13 -12.37
CA VAL A 69 -6.54 11.18 -12.99
C VAL A 69 -7.08 9.77 -13.19
N ALA A 70 -6.23 8.85 -13.65
CA ALA A 70 -6.60 7.45 -13.79
C ALA A 70 -6.95 6.81 -12.43
N GLU A 71 -6.21 7.14 -11.37
CA GLU A 71 -6.52 6.69 -10.00
C GLU A 71 -7.86 7.24 -9.50
N GLN A 72 -8.14 8.53 -9.71
CA GLN A 72 -9.44 9.12 -9.36
C GLN A 72 -10.59 8.43 -10.09
N LYS A 73 -10.42 8.13 -11.39
CA LYS A 73 -11.44 7.39 -12.16
C LYS A 73 -11.72 6.00 -11.59
N LEU A 74 -10.70 5.31 -11.06
CA LEU A 74 -10.89 4.02 -10.38
C LEU A 74 -11.61 4.18 -9.03
N LEU A 75 -11.44 5.31 -8.32
CA LEU A 75 -12.19 5.60 -7.10
C LEU A 75 -13.67 5.85 -7.43
N ASP A 76 -13.96 6.73 -8.38
CA ASP A 76 -15.32 7.07 -8.81
C ASP A 76 -16.07 5.83 -9.33
N MET A 77 -15.36 4.94 -10.04
CA MET A 77 -15.88 3.65 -10.49
C MET A 77 -16.33 2.79 -9.31
N ARG A 78 -15.49 2.63 -8.28
CA ARG A 78 -15.85 1.82 -7.09
C ARG A 78 -17.02 2.44 -6.34
N GLU A 79 -17.08 3.76 -6.23
CA GLU A 79 -18.19 4.46 -5.59
C GLU A 79 -19.52 4.19 -6.31
N GLN A 80 -19.55 4.34 -7.64
CA GLN A 80 -20.75 4.08 -8.46
C GLN A 80 -21.22 2.63 -8.38
N ILE A 81 -20.29 1.67 -8.26
CA ILE A 81 -20.62 0.26 -8.08
C ILE A 81 -21.19 0.01 -6.68
N LEU A 82 -20.53 0.51 -5.64
CA LEU A 82 -20.91 0.26 -4.25
C LEU A 82 -22.22 0.96 -3.85
N ASN A 83 -22.53 2.11 -4.45
CA ASN A 83 -23.78 2.82 -4.21
C ASN A 83 -24.93 2.34 -5.11
N GLY A 84 -24.67 1.44 -6.05
CA GLY A 84 -25.68 0.85 -6.93
C GLY A 84 -26.18 1.77 -8.05
N SER A 85 -25.48 2.87 -8.36
CA SER A 85 -25.89 3.80 -9.41
C SER A 85 -25.81 3.19 -10.82
N VAL A 86 -24.87 2.26 -11.03
CA VAL A 86 -24.68 1.53 -12.29
C VAL A 86 -24.26 0.09 -12.00
N SER A 87 -24.39 -0.79 -12.99
CA SER A 87 -23.87 -2.16 -12.85
C SER A 87 -22.34 -2.18 -12.82
N ALA A 88 -21.76 -3.19 -12.16
CA ALA A 88 -20.31 -3.37 -12.12
C ALA A 88 -19.71 -3.50 -13.53
N GLU A 89 -20.37 -4.24 -14.42
CA GLU A 89 -19.91 -4.42 -15.79
C GLU A 89 -19.85 -3.09 -16.56
N GLU A 90 -20.89 -2.26 -16.41
CA GLU A 90 -20.99 -0.97 -17.07
C GLU A 90 -19.94 0.02 -16.55
N ALA A 91 -19.83 0.18 -15.23
CA ALA A 91 -18.83 1.04 -14.61
C ALA A 91 -17.41 0.66 -15.02
N MET A 92 -17.07 -0.64 -14.94
CA MET A 92 -15.72 -1.10 -15.30
C MET A 92 -15.39 -0.87 -16.77
N LYS A 93 -16.32 -1.16 -17.69
CA LYS A 93 -16.11 -0.91 -19.14
C LYS A 93 -15.94 0.57 -19.44
N LYS A 94 -16.78 1.43 -18.85
CA LYS A 94 -16.71 2.88 -19.04
C LYS A 94 -15.38 3.44 -18.54
N THR A 95 -15.00 3.12 -17.31
CA THR A 95 -13.75 3.57 -16.70
C THR A 95 -12.52 3.08 -17.47
N GLN A 96 -12.52 1.82 -17.93
CA GLN A 96 -11.44 1.30 -18.77
C GLN A 96 -11.27 2.13 -20.05
N ASN A 97 -12.36 2.45 -20.75
CA ASN A 97 -12.30 3.24 -21.98
C ASN A 97 -11.76 4.65 -21.73
N GLU A 98 -12.26 5.32 -20.69
CA GLU A 98 -11.81 6.66 -20.32
C GLU A 98 -10.32 6.70 -19.95
N ILE A 99 -9.83 5.71 -19.19
CA ILE A 99 -8.40 5.62 -18.85
C ILE A 99 -7.57 5.33 -20.10
N ASN A 100 -7.99 4.41 -20.95
CA ASN A 100 -7.28 4.14 -22.21
C ASN A 100 -7.21 5.36 -23.12
N GLU A 101 -8.23 6.23 -23.12
CA GLU A 101 -8.19 7.49 -23.84
C GLU A 101 -7.24 8.51 -23.22
N LEU A 102 -7.12 8.56 -21.89
CA LEU A 102 -6.17 9.41 -21.19
C LEU A 102 -4.70 9.01 -21.42
N LEU A 103 -4.45 7.74 -21.69
CA LEU A 103 -3.10 7.17 -21.84
C LEU A 103 -2.63 7.07 -23.29
N LYS A 104 -3.44 7.52 -24.25
CA LYS A 104 -3.02 7.68 -25.66
C LYS A 104 -2.09 8.88 -25.81
#